data_AF-A0A086ZY08-F1
#
_entry.id   AF-A0A086ZY08-F1
#
_cell.length_a   1.000
_cell.length_b   1.000
_cell.length_c   1.000
_cell.angle_alpha   90.00
_cell.angle_beta   90.00
_cell.angle_gamma   90.00
#
_symmetry.space_group_name_H-M   'P 1'
#
loop_
_entity.id
_entity.type
_entity.pdbx_description
1 polymer ?
#
loop_
_entity_poly.entity_id
_entity_poly.type
_entity_poly.pdbx_seq_one_letter_code
_entity_poly.pdbx_strand_id
1 'polypeptide(L)'
;MATLKGVQLFRDTEGNVAQLHGIGVQRFDERWYAYGEIKNDGNLFQGVACYSTTDFVQWRHEGTVLPVGEEGEIFGPTRIIERPKVLRRPSDGRYVMYLHVDGENNYSYAHIGTAIADSPTGPFEFLSTFQFRGYESRDIGVFQDEDGTGYILSEDRPHGTHIYRLSEDYLSVVEDVACLKGTDYWAGYESPIMVKRDGVYYWFGSQLTGWDCNDNMYATASDLRGPWSDWKPFTPAGSRTFDSQCDIIVPLDGADQWHATRFLYIGDRWNPKDLGNSQLVTLPIEIGDRKALLEWHDEWDNRL
;
A
#
# COMPACT_ATOMS: atom_id res chain seq x y z
N MET A 1 6.44 -17.66 -17.29
CA MET A 1 4.98 -17.91 -17.29
C MET A 1 4.69 -19.00 -16.28
N ALA A 2 4.04 -18.60 -15.20
CA ALA A 2 3.60 -19.46 -14.12
C ALA A 2 2.14 -19.09 -13.82
N THR A 3 1.33 -20.09 -13.49
CA THR A 3 -0.08 -19.90 -13.19
C THR A 3 -0.26 -19.48 -11.74
N LEU A 4 -0.88 -18.32 -11.50
CA LEU A 4 -1.32 -17.84 -10.20
C LEU A 4 -2.80 -18.14 -10.01
N LYS A 5 -3.21 -18.37 -8.76
CA LYS A 5 -4.63 -18.43 -8.40
C LYS A 5 -5.15 -17.03 -8.12
N GLY A 6 -6.42 -16.77 -8.42
CA GLY A 6 -7.05 -15.48 -8.15
C GLY A 6 -7.02 -15.11 -6.66
N VAL A 7 -7.09 -16.12 -5.78
CA VAL A 7 -6.86 -15.98 -4.33
C VAL A 7 -5.97 -17.09 -3.81
N GLN A 8 -4.99 -16.74 -2.97
CA GLN A 8 -4.14 -17.73 -2.33
C GLN A 8 -3.49 -17.23 -1.03
N LEU A 9 -3.18 -18.19 -0.16
CA LEU A 9 -2.24 -17.95 0.94
C LEU A 9 -0.83 -18.17 0.40
N PHE A 10 -0.04 -17.10 0.31
CA PHE A 10 1.32 -17.18 -0.21
C PHE A 10 2.26 -17.87 0.79
N ARG A 11 3.21 -18.62 0.25
CA ARG A 11 4.34 -19.18 0.99
C ARG A 11 5.64 -18.69 0.37
N ASP A 12 6.64 -18.47 1.20
CA ASP A 12 7.98 -18.14 0.73
C ASP A 12 8.72 -19.38 0.19
N THR A 13 9.91 -19.18 -0.34
CA THR A 13 10.76 -20.25 -0.88
C THR A 13 11.24 -21.26 0.17
N GLU A 14 11.04 -20.99 1.46
CA GLU A 14 11.34 -21.89 2.58
C GLU A 14 10.09 -22.67 3.04
N GLY A 15 8.92 -22.36 2.47
CA GLY A 15 7.65 -23.00 2.76
C GLY A 15 6.86 -22.38 3.92
N ASN A 16 7.36 -21.29 4.51
CA ASN A 16 6.65 -20.56 5.56
C ASN A 16 5.55 -19.70 4.95
N VAL A 17 4.52 -19.36 5.72
CA VAL A 17 3.49 -18.41 5.27
C VAL A 17 4.14 -17.04 5.10
N ALA A 18 4.05 -16.47 3.90
CA ALA A 18 4.62 -15.16 3.62
C ALA A 18 3.71 -14.09 4.22
N GLN A 19 4.25 -13.25 5.10
CA GLN A 19 3.54 -12.13 5.75
C GLN A 19 3.42 -10.95 4.78
N LEU A 20 2.71 -11.16 3.68
CA LEU A 20 2.46 -10.20 2.62
C LEU A 20 1.14 -9.46 2.86
N HIS A 21 0.96 -8.92 4.06
CA HIS A 21 -0.27 -8.24 4.47
C HIS A 21 -0.10 -6.72 4.44
N GLY A 22 -1.07 -5.98 3.88
CA GLY A 22 -1.03 -4.51 3.82
C GLY A 22 0.21 -3.96 3.10
N ILE A 23 0.69 -4.66 2.08
CA ILE A 23 2.04 -4.49 1.54
C ILE A 23 2.29 -3.18 0.81
N GLY A 24 3.50 -2.66 0.95
CA GLY A 24 4.10 -1.77 -0.05
C GLY A 24 4.96 -2.58 -1.00
N VAL A 25 4.90 -2.31 -2.30
CA VAL A 25 5.78 -2.94 -3.30
C VAL A 25 6.55 -1.87 -4.05
N GLN A 26 7.86 -2.03 -4.13
CA GLN A 26 8.74 -1.18 -4.93
C GLN A 26 9.62 -2.03 -5.82
N ARG A 27 9.88 -1.54 -7.04
CA ARG A 27 10.91 -2.13 -7.89
C ARG A 27 12.24 -1.41 -7.63
N PHE A 28 13.22 -2.14 -7.14
CA PHE A 28 14.60 -1.68 -7.05
C PHE A 28 15.46 -2.56 -7.96
N ASP A 29 16.04 -1.92 -8.97
CA ASP A 29 16.78 -2.58 -10.04
C ASP A 29 15.91 -3.65 -10.75
N GLU A 30 16.33 -4.91 -10.70
CA GLU A 30 15.66 -6.01 -11.39
C GLU A 30 14.61 -6.75 -10.53
N ARG A 31 14.45 -6.39 -9.25
CA ARG A 31 13.57 -7.10 -8.31
C ARG A 31 12.50 -6.18 -7.74
N TRP A 32 11.38 -6.80 -7.40
CA TRP A 32 10.33 -6.17 -6.61
C TRP A 32 10.54 -6.58 -5.15
N TYR A 33 10.40 -5.61 -4.26
CA TYR A 33 10.50 -5.76 -2.82
C TYR A 33 9.14 -5.42 -2.23
N ALA A 34 8.53 -6.40 -1.56
CA ALA A 34 7.31 -6.24 -0.79
C ALA A 34 7.66 -6.06 0.69
N TYR A 35 7.03 -5.08 1.33
CA TYR A 35 7.14 -4.79 2.75
C TYR A 35 5.77 -5.02 3.36
N GLY A 36 5.65 -5.97 4.29
CA GLY A 36 4.37 -6.39 4.83
C GLY A 36 4.36 -6.48 6.34
N GLU A 37 3.16 -6.42 6.90
CA GLU A 37 2.93 -6.52 8.34
C GLU A 37 3.12 -7.97 8.80
N ILE A 38 3.94 -8.18 9.83
CA ILE A 38 3.99 -9.49 10.51
C ILE A 38 2.76 -9.58 11.42
N LYS A 39 1.87 -10.55 11.16
CA LYS A 39 0.60 -10.72 11.89
C LYS A 39 0.38 -12.14 12.42
N ASN A 40 1.47 -12.88 12.65
CA ASN A 40 1.45 -14.26 13.13
C ASN A 40 0.66 -14.44 14.44
N ASP A 41 0.73 -13.45 15.34
CA ASP A 41 0.08 -13.45 16.66
C ASP A 41 -0.89 -12.27 16.83
N GLY A 42 -1.71 -12.01 15.79
CA GLY A 42 -2.79 -11.02 15.84
C GLY A 42 -2.41 -9.64 15.31
N ASN A 43 -3.06 -8.60 15.83
CA ASN A 43 -3.06 -7.25 15.25
C ASN A 43 -1.93 -6.33 15.75
N LEU A 44 -1.34 -6.63 16.90
CA LEU A 44 -0.24 -5.85 17.46
C LEU A 44 1.02 -5.98 16.61
N PHE A 45 1.88 -4.96 16.69
CA PHE A 45 3.08 -4.86 15.89
C PHE A 45 4.09 -5.95 16.24
N GLN A 46 4.43 -6.75 15.23
CA GLN A 46 5.43 -7.83 15.32
C GLN A 46 6.61 -7.61 14.38
N GLY A 47 6.72 -6.41 13.80
CA GLY A 47 7.73 -6.02 12.83
C GLY A 47 7.20 -5.93 11.40
N VAL A 48 8.05 -5.44 10.51
CA VAL A 48 7.82 -5.40 9.06
C VAL A 48 8.69 -6.45 8.39
N ALA A 49 8.07 -7.40 7.69
CA ALA A 49 8.77 -8.38 6.88
C ALA A 49 9.09 -7.79 5.50
N CYS A 50 10.24 -8.16 4.94
CA CYS A 50 10.55 -7.93 3.53
C CYS A 50 10.61 -9.24 2.77
N TYR A 51 9.98 -9.26 1.61
CA TYR A 51 10.11 -10.33 0.63
C TYR A 51 10.52 -9.74 -0.71
N SER A 52 11.31 -10.48 -1.49
CA SER A 52 11.66 -10.09 -2.85
C SER A 52 11.21 -11.11 -3.88
N THR A 53 10.85 -10.64 -5.07
CA THR A 53 10.42 -11.48 -6.19
C THR A 53 10.88 -10.90 -7.53
N THR A 54 10.90 -11.75 -8.55
CA THR A 54 11.03 -11.35 -9.97
C THR A 54 9.82 -11.74 -10.79
N ASP A 55 8.87 -12.48 -10.22
CA ASP A 55 7.75 -13.11 -10.94
C ASP A 55 6.41 -13.08 -10.17
N PHE A 56 6.35 -12.50 -8.97
CA PHE A 56 5.17 -12.47 -8.10
C PHE A 56 4.60 -13.85 -7.73
N VAL A 57 5.34 -14.93 -8.02
CA VAL A 57 4.96 -16.32 -7.73
C VAL A 57 5.86 -16.85 -6.62
N GLN A 58 7.18 -16.72 -6.79
CA GLN A 58 8.17 -17.12 -5.81
C GLN A 58 8.61 -15.89 -5.01
N TRP A 59 8.44 -15.98 -3.70
CA TRP A 59 8.82 -14.92 -2.77
C TRP A 59 9.97 -15.40 -1.90
N ARG A 60 11.11 -14.73 -2.02
CA ARG A 60 12.25 -14.94 -1.13
C ARG A 60 12.07 -14.07 0.10
N HIS A 61 12.11 -14.66 1.29
CA HIS A 61 12.12 -13.90 2.54
C HIS A 61 13.50 -13.22 2.71
N GLU A 62 13.50 -11.89 2.78
CA GLU A 62 14.71 -11.07 3.00
C GLU A 62 14.91 -10.73 4.49
N GLY A 63 13.95 -11.11 5.35
CA GLY A 63 14.00 -10.95 6.80
C GLY A 63 13.03 -9.89 7.33
N THR A 64 13.01 -9.75 8.66
CA THR A 64 12.34 -8.63 9.35
C THR A 64 13.20 -7.38 9.23
N VAL A 65 12.76 -6.40 8.45
CA VAL A 65 13.55 -5.21 8.11
C VAL A 65 13.32 -4.04 9.05
N LEU A 66 12.18 -4.01 9.75
CA LEU A 66 11.95 -3.16 10.91
C LEU A 66 11.48 -4.07 12.05
N PRO A 67 12.34 -4.41 13.03
CA PRO A 67 11.93 -5.21 14.18
C PRO A 67 11.07 -4.39 15.15
N VAL A 68 10.38 -5.08 16.05
CA VAL A 68 9.67 -4.45 17.16
C VAL A 68 10.68 -3.78 18.10
N GLY A 69 10.36 -2.56 18.53
CA GLY A 69 11.10 -1.84 19.56
C GLY A 69 10.89 -2.40 20.97
N GLU A 70 11.50 -1.73 21.94
CA GLU A 70 11.34 -2.09 23.35
C GLU A 70 9.94 -1.70 23.88
N GLU A 71 9.57 -2.27 25.03
CA GLU A 71 8.32 -1.92 25.73
C GLU A 71 8.27 -0.40 26.03
N GLY A 72 7.14 0.23 25.71
CA GLY A 72 6.94 1.67 25.88
C GLY A 72 7.44 2.55 24.73
N GLU A 73 8.14 1.99 23.74
CA GLU A 73 8.49 2.71 22.52
C GLU A 73 7.28 2.86 21.58
N ILE A 74 7.30 3.88 20.72
CA ILE A 74 6.20 4.17 19.78
C ILE A 74 6.04 3.11 18.68
N PHE A 75 7.04 2.24 18.53
CA PHE A 75 7.09 1.07 17.67
C PHE A 75 7.36 -0.21 18.48
N GLY A 76 7.01 -0.21 19.78
CA GLY A 76 7.07 -1.36 20.68
C GLY A 76 5.91 -2.35 20.52
N PRO A 77 5.91 -3.44 21.31
CA PRO A 77 5.01 -4.59 21.11
C PRO A 77 3.54 -4.32 21.43
N THR A 78 3.21 -3.22 22.13
CA THR A 78 1.84 -2.84 22.45
C THR A 78 1.18 -2.01 21.35
N ARG A 79 1.93 -1.59 20.32
CA ARG A 79 1.46 -0.66 19.28
C ARG A 79 0.78 -1.42 18.15
N ILE A 80 -0.07 -0.73 17.41
CA ILE A 80 -0.55 -1.16 16.09
C ILE A 80 0.26 -0.39 15.06
N ILE A 81 0.91 -1.09 14.14
CA ILE A 81 1.64 -0.48 13.03
C ILE A 81 1.29 -1.23 11.75
N GLU A 82 0.77 -0.49 10.79
CA GLU A 82 0.11 -1.03 9.61
C GLU A 82 0.61 -0.35 8.33
N ARG A 83 0.31 -0.99 7.21
CA ARG A 83 0.56 -0.58 5.83
C ARG A 83 1.95 -0.01 5.58
N PRO A 84 3.03 -0.78 5.85
CA PRO A 84 4.39 -0.31 5.59
C PRO A 84 4.60 -0.04 4.09
N LYS A 85 4.98 1.17 3.75
CA LYS A 85 5.30 1.59 2.39
C LYS A 85 6.73 2.12 2.34
N VAL A 86 7.47 1.86 1.27
CA VAL A 86 8.87 2.31 1.13
C VAL A 86 9.02 3.12 -0.15
N LEU A 87 9.83 4.17 -0.12
CA LEU A 87 10.33 4.88 -1.30
C LEU A 87 11.86 4.98 -1.27
N ARG A 88 12.50 4.97 -2.44
CA ARG A 88 13.93 5.32 -2.55
C ARG A 88 14.06 6.83 -2.73
N ARG A 89 14.74 7.48 -1.79
CA ARG A 89 14.98 8.92 -1.85
C ARG A 89 15.96 9.25 -2.98
N PRO A 90 15.63 10.17 -3.91
CA PRO A 90 16.48 10.47 -5.05
C PRO A 90 17.84 11.09 -4.70
N SER A 91 17.91 11.89 -3.62
CA SER A 91 19.08 12.71 -3.31
C SER A 91 20.33 11.91 -2.91
N ASP A 92 20.15 10.76 -2.25
CA ASP A 92 21.25 9.92 -1.78
C ASP A 92 21.01 8.41 -1.94
N GLY A 93 19.86 8.01 -2.48
CA GLY A 93 19.52 6.61 -2.74
C GLY A 93 19.12 5.81 -1.50
N ARG A 94 19.03 6.43 -0.31
CA ARG A 94 18.55 5.75 0.90
C ARG A 94 17.05 5.47 0.81
N TYR A 95 16.59 4.51 1.61
CA TYR A 95 15.23 4.01 1.61
C TYR A 95 14.48 4.59 2.80
N VAL A 96 13.35 5.24 2.55
CA VAL A 96 12.48 5.79 3.59
C VAL A 96 11.21 4.95 3.64
N MET A 97 10.92 4.41 4.82
CA MET A 97 9.69 3.67 5.12
C MET A 97 8.70 4.58 5.83
N TYR A 98 7.44 4.45 5.45
CA TYR A 98 6.28 5.10 6.04
C TYR A 98 5.34 4.05 6.61
N LEU A 99 4.72 4.39 7.73
CA LEU A 99 3.89 3.48 8.52
C LEU A 99 2.64 4.21 8.97
N HIS A 100 1.49 3.53 8.99
CA HIS A 100 0.40 3.95 9.87
C HIS A 100 0.77 3.49 11.28
N VAL A 101 0.95 4.43 12.20
CA VAL A 101 1.25 4.15 13.61
C VAL A 101 0.03 4.49 14.45
N ASP A 102 -0.43 3.51 15.22
CA ASP A 102 -1.53 3.64 16.15
C ASP A 102 -1.22 3.13 17.58
N GLY A 103 -2.19 3.28 18.47
CA GLY A 103 -2.03 3.08 19.92
C GLY A 103 -2.18 1.64 20.40
N GLU A 104 -2.22 1.51 21.74
CA GLU A 104 -2.41 0.25 22.49
C GLU A 104 -3.83 -0.33 22.28
N ASN A 105 -4.06 -0.95 21.12
CA ASN A 105 -5.35 -1.49 20.71
C ASN A 105 -6.50 -0.48 20.58
N ASN A 106 -6.18 0.76 20.21
CA ASN A 106 -7.17 1.72 19.74
C ASN A 106 -6.61 2.51 18.56
N TYR A 107 -7.50 3.04 17.73
CA TYR A 107 -7.16 3.76 16.49
C TYR A 107 -7.20 5.29 16.64
N SER A 108 -6.84 5.77 17.84
CA SER A 108 -6.94 7.20 18.19
C SER A 108 -5.63 7.96 18.08
N TYR A 109 -4.49 7.26 17.96
CA TYR A 109 -3.21 7.93 17.79
C TYR A 109 -3.06 8.40 16.34
N ALA A 110 -3.31 7.55 15.34
CA ALA A 110 -3.42 7.92 13.93
C ALA A 110 -2.30 8.87 13.42
N HIS A 111 -1.05 8.40 13.44
CA HIS A 111 0.12 9.13 12.94
C HIS A 111 0.79 8.42 11.76
N ILE A 112 1.55 9.16 10.96
CA ILE A 112 2.53 8.60 10.02
C ILE A 112 3.83 8.37 10.80
N GLY A 113 4.34 7.14 10.80
CA GLY A 113 5.69 6.81 11.24
C GLY A 113 6.69 6.89 10.09
N THR A 114 7.94 7.24 10.41
CA THR A 114 9.06 7.27 9.46
C THR A 114 10.22 6.42 9.94
N ALA A 115 10.82 5.66 9.04
CA ALA A 115 12.06 4.94 9.28
C ALA A 115 12.99 5.03 8.06
N ILE A 116 14.29 4.83 8.23
CA ILE A 116 15.29 4.98 7.15
C ILE A 116 16.30 3.83 7.13
N ALA A 117 16.74 3.43 5.94
CA ALA A 117 17.79 2.42 5.76
C ALA A 117 18.74 2.77 4.59
N ASP A 118 19.95 2.23 4.64
CA ASP A 118 20.92 2.28 3.54
C ASP A 118 20.69 1.18 2.49
N SER A 119 19.89 0.16 2.81
CA SER A 119 19.58 -1.00 1.97
C SER A 119 18.07 -1.19 1.85
N PRO A 120 17.54 -1.67 0.69
CA PRO A 120 16.12 -1.98 0.57
C PRO A 120 15.69 -3.12 1.51
N THR A 121 16.62 -3.94 1.99
CA THR A 121 16.37 -5.01 2.96
C THR A 121 16.72 -4.60 4.39
N GLY A 122 16.78 -3.30 4.68
CA GLY A 122 17.06 -2.79 6.02
C GLY A 122 18.46 -3.12 6.55
N PRO A 123 18.65 -3.11 7.89
CA PRO A 123 17.62 -2.76 8.88
C PRO A 123 17.21 -1.29 8.75
N PHE A 124 15.92 -1.01 8.95
CA PHE A 124 15.38 0.34 9.04
C PHE A 124 15.51 0.86 10.47
N GLU A 125 16.06 2.05 10.62
CA GLU A 125 16.06 2.81 11.86
C GLU A 125 14.78 3.63 11.94
N PHE A 126 13.94 3.36 12.96
CA PHE A 126 12.76 4.17 13.23
C PHE A 126 13.17 5.57 13.69
N LEU A 127 12.58 6.62 13.09
CA LEU A 127 12.95 8.00 13.34
C LEU A 127 11.92 8.72 14.21
N SER A 128 10.70 8.88 13.70
CA SER A 128 9.69 9.71 14.35
C SER A 128 8.29 9.42 13.82
N THR A 129 7.28 9.89 14.55
CA THR A 129 5.90 9.98 14.06
C THR A 129 5.50 11.44 13.86
N PHE A 130 4.56 11.68 12.95
CA PHE A 130 3.97 13.00 12.77
C PHE A 130 2.52 12.94 12.27
N GLN A 131 1.81 14.05 12.48
CA GLN A 131 0.56 14.40 11.81
C GLN A 131 0.77 15.71 11.07
N PHE A 132 0.22 15.86 9.86
CA PHE A 132 0.22 17.14 9.18
C PHE A 132 -0.92 18.00 9.70
N ARG A 133 -0.62 19.18 10.26
CA ARG A 133 -1.62 20.11 10.87
C ARG A 133 -2.45 19.52 12.02
N GLY A 134 -2.01 18.40 12.60
CA GLY A 134 -2.74 17.68 13.64
C GLY A 134 -3.94 16.87 13.13
N TYR A 135 -4.01 16.63 11.81
CA TYR A 135 -5.02 15.77 11.19
C TYR A 135 -4.67 14.30 11.34
N GLU A 136 -5.69 13.45 11.36
CA GLU A 136 -5.50 12.01 11.54
C GLU A 136 -4.82 11.43 10.30
N SER A 137 -3.99 10.41 10.51
CA SER A 137 -3.46 9.57 9.44
C SER A 137 -3.64 8.12 9.85
N ARG A 138 -4.55 7.41 9.19
CA ARG A 138 -4.68 5.95 9.31
C ARG A 138 -4.09 5.27 8.10
N ASP A 139 -4.90 4.60 7.30
CA ASP A 139 -4.46 3.91 6.09
C ASP A 139 -3.63 4.83 5.19
N ILE A 140 -2.42 4.35 4.86
CA ILE A 140 -1.49 5.05 3.99
C ILE A 140 -1.16 4.28 2.71
N GLY A 141 -0.82 5.06 1.69
CA GLY A 141 -0.17 4.64 0.46
C GLY A 141 0.97 5.59 0.12
N VAL A 142 1.83 5.23 -0.82
CA VAL A 142 2.89 6.13 -1.32
C VAL A 142 2.90 6.18 -2.83
N PHE A 143 3.40 7.28 -3.36
CA PHE A 143 3.63 7.47 -4.79
C PHE A 143 4.88 8.30 -5.00
N GLN A 144 5.74 7.90 -5.93
CA GLN A 144 6.87 8.70 -6.40
C GLN A 144 6.65 8.97 -7.88
N ASP A 145 6.58 10.23 -8.26
CA ASP A 145 6.31 10.65 -9.63
C ASP A 145 7.58 10.61 -10.50
N GLU A 146 7.44 10.86 -11.81
CA GLU A 146 8.54 10.90 -12.80
C GLU A 146 9.67 11.85 -12.47
N ASP A 147 9.37 12.97 -11.84
CA ASP A 147 10.35 13.96 -11.44
C ASP A 147 11.07 13.59 -10.14
N GLY A 148 10.72 12.44 -9.54
CA GLY A 148 11.25 11.99 -8.26
C GLY A 148 10.61 12.69 -7.07
N THR A 149 9.49 13.41 -7.23
CA THR A 149 8.72 13.94 -6.10
C THR A 149 7.96 12.82 -5.40
N GLY A 150 8.08 12.75 -4.07
CA GLY A 150 7.40 11.77 -3.24
C GLY A 150 6.09 12.29 -2.66
N TYR A 151 5.12 11.39 -2.52
CA TYR A 151 3.81 11.65 -1.96
C TYR A 151 3.38 10.53 -1.02
N ILE A 152 2.68 10.90 0.06
CA ILE A 152 1.93 9.97 0.92
C ILE A 152 0.44 10.21 0.67
N LEU A 153 -0.30 9.13 0.45
CA LEU A 153 -1.75 9.14 0.53
C LEU A 153 -2.15 8.74 1.94
N SER A 154 -3.11 9.45 2.55
CA SER A 154 -3.44 9.26 3.98
C SER A 154 -4.92 9.46 4.23
N GLU A 155 -5.60 8.44 4.77
CA GLU A 155 -7.00 8.58 5.22
C GLU A 155 -7.09 9.40 6.51
N ASP A 156 -7.89 10.47 6.46
CA ASP A 156 -8.23 11.32 7.59
C ASP A 156 -9.76 11.40 7.74
N ARG A 157 -10.27 10.79 8.82
CA ARG A 157 -11.70 10.50 8.96
C ARG A 157 -12.59 11.75 8.91
N PRO A 158 -12.25 12.87 9.58
CA PRO A 158 -12.98 14.13 9.47
C PRO A 158 -13.05 14.74 8.06
N HIS A 159 -11.94 14.75 7.31
CA HIS A 159 -11.80 15.61 6.14
C HIS A 159 -11.89 14.86 4.80
N GLY A 160 -11.28 13.68 4.70
CA GLY A 160 -11.13 12.95 3.44
C GLY A 160 -9.81 12.20 3.37
N THR A 161 -9.48 11.66 2.21
CA THR A 161 -8.16 11.07 1.98
C THR A 161 -7.29 12.13 1.34
N HIS A 162 -6.10 12.33 1.90
CA HIS A 162 -5.13 13.35 1.49
C HIS A 162 -4.14 12.82 0.47
N ILE A 163 -3.60 13.72 -0.35
CA ILE A 163 -2.35 13.56 -1.08
C ILE A 163 -1.36 14.57 -0.48
N TYR A 164 -0.42 14.09 0.32
CA TYR A 164 0.61 14.89 0.94
C TYR A 164 1.90 14.85 0.13
N ARG A 165 2.43 16.01 -0.27
CA ARG A 165 3.76 16.09 -0.89
C ARG A 165 4.84 16.08 0.17
N LEU A 166 5.86 15.26 -0.04
CA LEU A 166 7.02 15.13 0.84
C LEU A 166 8.05 16.25 0.62
N SER A 167 8.85 16.52 1.65
CA SER A 167 10.09 17.30 1.56
C SER A 167 11.12 16.58 0.67
N GLU A 168 12.14 17.30 0.20
CA GLU A 168 13.22 16.73 -0.63
C GLU A 168 13.99 15.60 0.08
N ASP A 169 14.08 15.66 1.42
CA ASP A 169 14.69 14.61 2.24
C ASP A 169 13.75 13.43 2.52
N TYR A 170 12.50 13.48 2.04
CA TYR A 170 11.47 12.46 2.20
C TYR A 170 11.02 12.20 3.65
N LEU A 171 11.45 13.00 4.63
CA LEU A 171 11.20 12.75 6.06
C LEU A 171 10.06 13.59 6.65
N SER A 172 9.46 14.50 5.88
CA SER A 172 8.34 15.33 6.35
C SER A 172 7.37 15.66 5.21
N VAL A 173 6.18 16.14 5.58
CA VAL A 173 5.18 16.66 4.63
C VAL A 173 5.31 18.18 4.54
N VAL A 174 5.31 18.70 3.31
CA VAL A 174 5.45 20.14 3.03
C VAL A 174 4.21 20.77 2.39
N GLU A 175 3.30 19.97 1.85
CA GLU A 175 2.07 20.46 1.20
C GLU A 175 0.96 19.41 1.27
N ASP A 176 -0.27 19.86 1.56
CA ASP A 176 -1.52 19.11 1.36
C ASP A 176 -2.05 19.44 -0.05
N VAL A 177 -1.74 18.56 -1.00
CA VAL A 177 -1.95 18.79 -2.45
C VAL A 177 -3.41 18.67 -2.81
N ALA A 178 -4.10 17.69 -2.23
CA ALA A 178 -5.52 17.46 -2.38
C ALA A 178 -6.06 16.70 -1.16
N CYS A 179 -7.31 16.95 -0.81
CA CYS A 179 -8.05 16.19 0.19
C CYS A 179 -9.45 15.93 -0.36
N LEU A 180 -9.80 14.67 -0.59
CA LEU A 180 -11.05 14.30 -1.26
C LEU A 180 -11.90 13.36 -0.42
N LYS A 181 -13.21 13.56 -0.53
CA LYS A 181 -14.22 12.56 -0.18
C LYS A 181 -14.66 11.81 -1.43
N GLY A 182 -15.24 10.62 -1.25
CA GLY A 182 -15.85 9.88 -2.35
C GLY A 182 -17.08 10.60 -2.93
N THR A 183 -17.41 10.32 -4.19
CA THR A 183 -18.64 10.84 -4.82
C THR A 183 -19.86 10.35 -4.05
N ASP A 184 -20.69 11.27 -3.57
CA ASP A 184 -21.85 11.00 -2.69
C ASP A 184 -21.51 10.15 -1.45
N TYR A 185 -20.26 10.25 -0.96
CA TYR A 185 -19.77 9.52 0.20
C TYR A 185 -19.31 10.48 1.30
N TRP A 186 -19.54 10.12 2.57
CA TRP A 186 -19.36 11.02 3.71
C TRP A 186 -17.89 11.20 4.14
N ALA A 187 -17.01 10.32 3.68
CA ALA A 187 -15.59 10.26 4.03
C ALA A 187 -14.70 10.15 2.77
N GLY A 188 -13.39 10.15 2.99
CA GLY A 188 -12.42 9.64 2.03
C GLY A 188 -12.48 8.12 1.94
N TYR A 189 -11.82 7.55 0.95
CA TYR A 189 -11.60 6.11 0.85
C TYR A 189 -10.28 5.72 1.52
N GLU A 190 -10.31 4.65 2.31
CA GLU A 190 -9.12 4.08 2.97
C GLU A 190 -8.35 3.18 2.00
N SER A 191 -7.28 2.54 2.48
CA SER A 191 -6.34 1.72 1.69
C SER A 191 -5.90 2.33 0.35
N PRO A 192 -5.39 3.59 0.35
CA PRO A 192 -5.25 4.35 -0.88
C PRO A 192 -4.07 3.88 -1.75
N ILE A 193 -4.31 3.81 -3.07
CA ILE A 193 -3.31 3.45 -4.08
C ILE A 193 -3.26 4.54 -5.13
N MET A 194 -2.06 4.89 -5.62
CA MET A 194 -1.88 5.80 -6.74
C MET A 194 -1.00 5.15 -7.81
N VAL A 195 -1.47 5.18 -9.05
CA VAL A 195 -0.72 4.76 -10.24
C VAL A 195 -0.79 5.86 -11.29
N LYS A 196 0.27 6.04 -12.07
CA LYS A 196 0.29 6.93 -13.22
C LYS A 196 0.49 6.12 -14.49
N ARG A 197 -0.32 6.40 -15.52
CA ARG A 197 -0.15 5.85 -16.87
C ARG A 197 -0.41 6.93 -17.91
N ASP A 198 0.55 7.13 -18.82
CA ASP A 198 0.43 8.01 -19.99
C ASP A 198 -0.08 9.43 -19.62
N GLY A 199 0.46 10.00 -18.53
CA GLY A 199 0.09 11.34 -18.04
C GLY A 199 -1.25 11.42 -17.28
N VAL A 200 -1.87 10.28 -16.96
CA VAL A 200 -3.09 10.20 -16.14
C VAL A 200 -2.79 9.51 -14.81
N TYR A 201 -3.17 10.15 -13.71
CA TYR A 201 -3.16 9.58 -12.37
C TYR A 201 -4.46 8.80 -12.13
N TYR A 202 -4.35 7.65 -11.50
CA TYR A 202 -5.43 6.77 -11.09
C TYR A 202 -5.31 6.55 -9.59
N TRP A 203 -6.32 7.00 -8.84
CA TRP A 203 -6.38 6.88 -7.39
C TRP A 203 -7.45 5.88 -7.01
N PHE A 204 -7.08 4.81 -6.30
CA PHE A 204 -7.96 3.77 -5.82
C PHE A 204 -8.09 3.82 -4.29
N GLY A 205 -9.18 3.29 -3.74
CA GLY A 205 -9.36 3.08 -2.31
C GLY A 205 -10.63 2.32 -1.97
N SER A 206 -10.74 1.86 -0.73
CA SER A 206 -11.91 1.13 -0.21
C SER A 206 -12.83 2.02 0.62
N GLN A 207 -14.10 1.63 0.71
CA GLN A 207 -15.05 2.26 1.63
C GLN A 207 -14.74 1.89 3.08
N LEU A 208 -15.23 2.68 4.03
CA LEU A 208 -15.04 2.49 5.47
C LEU A 208 -16.09 1.53 6.05
N THR A 209 -15.81 0.22 6.00
CA THR A 209 -16.77 -0.83 6.40
C THR A 209 -16.23 -1.77 7.47
N GLY A 210 -15.17 -1.37 8.18
CA GLY A 210 -14.53 -2.22 9.18
C GLY A 210 -13.91 -3.45 8.51
N TRP A 211 -14.25 -4.65 8.99
CA TRP A 211 -13.72 -5.90 8.42
C TRP A 211 -14.46 -6.38 7.16
N ASP A 212 -15.64 -5.84 6.85
CA ASP A 212 -16.40 -6.28 5.69
C ASP A 212 -15.79 -5.71 4.40
N CYS A 213 -15.56 -6.56 3.39
CA CYS A 213 -15.15 -6.09 2.07
C CYS A 213 -16.30 -5.32 1.38
N ASN A 214 -15.95 -4.40 0.50
CA ASN A 214 -16.89 -3.51 -0.20
C ASN A 214 -16.45 -3.29 -1.66
N ASP A 215 -17.31 -2.66 -2.47
CA ASP A 215 -16.94 -2.24 -3.82
C ASP A 215 -15.96 -1.07 -3.71
N ASN A 216 -14.68 -1.34 -4.00
CA ASN A 216 -13.62 -0.36 -3.98
C ASN A 216 -13.73 0.53 -5.21
N MET A 217 -13.23 1.75 -5.06
CA MET A 217 -13.53 2.85 -5.96
C MET A 217 -12.23 3.40 -6.54
N TYR A 218 -12.32 4.01 -7.72
CA TYR A 218 -11.22 4.80 -8.28
C TYR A 218 -11.69 6.11 -8.90
N ALA A 219 -10.79 7.10 -8.93
CA ALA A 219 -10.91 8.36 -9.64
C ALA A 219 -9.66 8.62 -10.51
N THR A 220 -9.76 9.54 -11.47
CA THR A 220 -8.65 9.91 -12.35
C THR A 220 -8.45 11.41 -12.43
N ALA A 221 -7.21 11.84 -12.63
CA ALA A 221 -6.85 13.24 -12.88
C ALA A 221 -5.62 13.35 -13.80
N SER A 222 -5.39 14.53 -14.37
CA SER A 222 -4.15 14.84 -15.11
C SER A 222 -3.18 15.69 -14.28
N ASP A 223 -3.58 16.10 -13.08
CA ASP A 223 -2.78 16.81 -12.09
C ASP A 223 -3.21 16.28 -10.72
N LEU A 224 -2.28 16.03 -9.80
CA LEU A 224 -2.60 15.53 -8.45
C LEU A 224 -3.48 16.51 -7.65
N ARG A 225 -3.44 17.82 -7.97
CA ARG A 225 -4.35 18.83 -7.41
C ARG A 225 -5.77 18.76 -7.97
N GLY A 226 -5.98 17.97 -9.02
CA GLY A 226 -7.25 17.81 -9.70
C GLY A 226 -7.44 18.79 -10.89
N PRO A 227 -8.68 18.93 -11.40
CA PRO A 227 -9.88 18.27 -10.90
C PRO A 227 -9.81 16.75 -11.05
N TRP A 228 -10.23 16.05 -10.00
CA TRP A 228 -10.43 14.60 -10.02
C TRP A 228 -11.81 14.28 -10.59
N SER A 229 -11.90 13.17 -11.35
CA SER A 229 -13.19 12.65 -11.79
C SER A 229 -14.04 12.17 -10.62
N ASP A 230 -15.33 11.94 -10.87
CA ASP A 230 -16.15 11.16 -9.94
C ASP A 230 -15.52 9.79 -9.67
N TRP A 231 -15.68 9.35 -8.42
CA TRP A 231 -15.29 8.01 -7.99
C TRP A 231 -16.29 6.99 -8.53
N LYS A 232 -15.78 5.89 -9.08
CA LYS A 232 -16.58 4.79 -9.64
C LYS A 232 -15.94 3.45 -9.29
N PRO A 233 -16.71 2.35 -9.23
CA PRO A 233 -16.12 1.03 -8.98
C PRO A 233 -15.25 0.59 -10.17
N PHE A 234 -14.20 -0.18 -9.88
CA PHE A 234 -13.38 -0.86 -10.90
C PHE A 234 -13.65 -2.36 -10.99
N THR A 235 -14.61 -2.87 -10.22
CA THR A 235 -15.12 -4.25 -10.28
C THR A 235 -16.63 -4.26 -10.55
N PRO A 236 -17.23 -5.41 -10.91
CA PRO A 236 -18.68 -5.54 -10.97
C PRO A 236 -19.34 -5.14 -9.64
N ALA A 237 -20.42 -4.36 -9.71
CA ALA A 237 -21.14 -3.91 -8.51
C ALA A 237 -21.63 -5.12 -7.67
N GLY A 238 -21.44 -5.03 -6.37
CA GLY A 238 -21.75 -6.09 -5.40
C GLY A 238 -20.72 -7.20 -5.31
N SER A 239 -19.62 -7.16 -6.08
CA SER A 239 -18.55 -8.16 -5.98
C SER A 239 -17.72 -8.00 -4.71
N ARG A 240 -17.80 -6.84 -4.04
CA ARG A 240 -17.00 -6.49 -2.88
C ARG A 240 -15.51 -6.59 -3.15
N THR A 241 -15.12 -6.15 -4.35
CA THR A 241 -13.75 -6.26 -4.88
C THR A 241 -13.22 -7.70 -4.78
N PHE A 242 -14.09 -8.64 -5.12
CA PHE A 242 -13.86 -10.09 -5.02
C PHE A 242 -13.47 -10.54 -3.61
N ASP A 243 -14.22 -10.06 -2.61
CA ASP A 243 -14.00 -10.28 -1.18
C ASP A 243 -12.55 -9.95 -0.79
N SER A 244 -12.08 -8.77 -1.20
CA SER A 244 -10.79 -8.21 -0.77
C SER A 244 -10.90 -6.70 -0.53
N GLN A 245 -9.93 -6.16 0.19
CA GLN A 245 -9.65 -4.74 0.27
C GLN A 245 -8.41 -4.46 -0.59
N CYS A 246 -8.47 -3.46 -1.46
CA CYS A 246 -7.33 -3.07 -2.28
C CYS A 246 -6.14 -2.68 -1.39
N ASP A 247 -4.92 -3.03 -1.81
CA ASP A 247 -3.72 -2.67 -1.06
C ASP A 247 -2.64 -2.07 -1.95
N ILE A 248 -2.40 -2.66 -3.12
CA ILE A 248 -1.49 -2.09 -4.11
C ILE A 248 -1.82 -2.51 -5.55
N ILE A 249 -1.46 -1.64 -6.50
CA ILE A 249 -1.41 -1.97 -7.92
C ILE A 249 0.01 -1.77 -8.41
N VAL A 250 0.60 -2.80 -9.01
CA VAL A 250 1.99 -2.81 -9.42
C VAL A 250 2.11 -2.76 -10.95
N PRO A 251 2.78 -1.75 -11.53
CA PRO A 251 3.16 -1.75 -12.94
C PRO A 251 4.23 -2.83 -13.19
N LEU A 252 4.02 -3.64 -14.23
CA LEU A 252 4.84 -4.83 -14.49
C LEU A 252 5.92 -4.64 -15.56
N ASP A 253 5.84 -3.57 -16.36
CA ASP A 253 6.66 -3.37 -17.58
C ASP A 253 8.04 -2.75 -17.34
N GLY A 254 8.74 -3.16 -16.28
CA GLY A 254 10.14 -2.77 -16.08
C GLY A 254 10.32 -1.43 -15.39
N ALA A 255 11.38 -0.71 -15.80
CA ALA A 255 11.78 0.57 -15.19
C ALA A 255 10.88 1.75 -15.60
N ASP A 256 10.22 1.68 -16.76
CA ASP A 256 9.30 2.71 -17.24
C ASP A 256 7.87 2.41 -16.79
N GLN A 257 7.65 2.49 -15.48
CA GLN A 257 6.35 2.18 -14.90
C GLN A 257 5.23 3.14 -15.34
N TRP A 258 5.55 4.32 -15.87
CA TRP A 258 4.56 5.35 -16.20
C TRP A 258 3.92 5.18 -17.57
N HIS A 259 4.49 4.28 -18.38
CA HIS A 259 3.93 3.85 -19.65
C HIS A 259 3.65 2.34 -19.62
N ALA A 260 3.53 1.77 -18.43
CA ALA A 260 3.21 0.37 -18.26
C ALA A 260 1.86 0.04 -18.92
N THR A 261 1.87 -1.08 -19.63
CA THR A 261 0.72 -1.69 -20.31
C THR A 261 0.11 -2.83 -19.49
N ARG A 262 0.88 -3.40 -18.56
CA ARG A 262 0.47 -4.48 -17.67
C ARG A 262 0.55 -4.05 -16.21
N PHE A 263 -0.50 -4.36 -15.45
CA PHE A 263 -0.60 -4.06 -14.04
C PHE A 263 -1.12 -5.27 -13.26
N LEU A 264 -0.64 -5.42 -12.03
CA LEU A 264 -1.08 -6.43 -11.09
C LEU A 264 -1.81 -5.77 -9.92
N TYR A 265 -3.07 -6.14 -9.70
CA TYR A 265 -3.80 -5.82 -8.48
C TYR A 265 -3.43 -6.82 -7.38
N ILE A 266 -3.18 -6.31 -6.18
CA ILE A 266 -3.05 -7.10 -4.95
C ILE A 266 -3.98 -6.48 -3.91
N GLY A 267 -4.83 -7.31 -3.31
CA GLY A 267 -5.70 -6.93 -2.22
C GLY A 267 -5.74 -7.98 -1.10
N ASP A 268 -5.87 -7.52 0.13
CA ASP A 268 -5.94 -8.36 1.32
C ASP A 268 -7.36 -8.94 1.47
N ARG A 269 -7.46 -10.26 1.67
CA ARG A 269 -8.65 -10.92 2.18
C ARG A 269 -8.45 -11.17 3.67
N TRP A 270 -8.62 -10.10 4.44
CA TRP A 270 -8.41 -10.08 5.88
C TRP A 270 -9.23 -11.14 6.61
N ASN A 271 -8.56 -11.93 7.45
CA ASN A 271 -9.21 -12.84 8.39
C ASN A 271 -8.97 -12.35 9.83
N PRO A 272 -9.90 -11.59 10.44
CA PRO A 272 -9.67 -10.98 11.76
C PRO A 272 -9.50 -11.98 12.91
N LYS A 273 -9.82 -13.26 12.68
CA LYS A 273 -9.61 -14.33 13.66
C LYS A 273 -8.26 -15.04 13.51
N ASP A 274 -7.54 -14.77 12.42
CA ASP A 274 -6.29 -15.44 12.04
C ASP A 274 -5.51 -14.58 11.02
N LEU A 275 -5.14 -13.37 11.45
CA LEU A 275 -4.61 -12.32 10.57
C LEU A 275 -3.37 -12.77 9.80
N GLY A 276 -2.46 -13.49 10.45
CA GLY A 276 -1.23 -14.01 9.83
C GLY A 276 -1.46 -15.00 8.68
N ASN A 277 -2.67 -15.56 8.57
CA ASN A 277 -3.10 -16.43 7.47
C ASN A 277 -4.13 -15.77 6.54
N SER A 278 -4.22 -14.42 6.54
CA SER A 278 -5.01 -13.69 5.55
C SER A 278 -4.50 -14.02 4.14
N GLN A 279 -5.43 -14.30 3.23
CA GLN A 279 -5.09 -14.62 1.84
C GLN A 279 -5.00 -13.34 1.03
N LEU A 280 -4.31 -13.39 -0.11
CA LEU A 280 -4.29 -12.28 -1.05
C LEU A 280 -5.11 -12.62 -2.28
N VAL A 281 -5.85 -11.63 -2.77
CA VAL A 281 -6.40 -11.63 -4.13
C VAL A 281 -5.37 -11.00 -5.05
N THR A 282 -4.86 -11.76 -6.01
CA THR A 282 -3.88 -11.29 -7.00
C THR A 282 -4.44 -11.52 -8.40
N LEU A 283 -4.64 -10.44 -9.16
CA LEU A 283 -5.32 -10.48 -10.45
C LEU A 283 -4.72 -9.43 -11.40
N PRO A 284 -4.68 -9.71 -12.72
CA PRO A 284 -4.34 -8.68 -13.70
C PRO A 284 -5.42 -7.59 -13.68
N ILE A 285 -5.01 -6.33 -13.74
CA ILE A 285 -5.93 -5.18 -13.83
C ILE A 285 -5.68 -4.41 -15.12
N GLU A 286 -6.75 -4.08 -15.84
CA GLU A 286 -6.69 -3.21 -17.00
C GLU A 286 -6.73 -1.76 -16.54
N ILE A 287 -5.74 -0.95 -16.92
CA ILE A 287 -5.69 0.49 -16.60
C ILE A 287 -5.31 1.23 -17.87
N GLY A 288 -6.13 2.15 -18.36
CA GLY A 288 -5.86 2.93 -19.58
C GLY A 288 -7.07 3.76 -19.99
N ASP A 289 -6.87 4.79 -20.82
CA ASP A 289 -7.95 5.65 -21.33
C ASP A 289 -8.89 6.19 -20.23
N ARG A 290 -8.33 6.54 -19.05
CA ARG A 290 -9.08 6.99 -17.85
C ARG A 290 -10.08 5.95 -17.32
N LYS A 291 -9.82 4.68 -17.57
CA LYS A 291 -10.57 3.53 -17.08
C LYS A 291 -9.65 2.57 -16.32
N ALA A 292 -10.22 1.95 -15.30
CA ALA A 292 -9.66 0.80 -14.62
C ALA A 292 -10.75 -0.29 -14.54
N LEU A 293 -10.38 -1.53 -14.82
CA LEU A 293 -11.26 -2.70 -14.76
C LEU A 293 -10.50 -3.90 -14.21
N LEU A 294 -11.05 -4.51 -13.16
CA LEU A 294 -10.57 -5.73 -12.54
C LEU A 294 -11.64 -6.82 -12.72
N GLU A 295 -11.26 -7.88 -13.43
CA GLU A 295 -12.11 -9.04 -13.68
C GLU A 295 -11.62 -10.26 -12.87
N TRP A 296 -12.56 -11.13 -12.47
CA TRP A 296 -12.21 -12.32 -11.72
C TRP A 296 -11.60 -13.39 -12.63
N HIS A 297 -10.53 -14.02 -12.15
CA HIS A 297 -9.93 -15.20 -12.74
C HIS A 297 -9.65 -16.22 -11.64
N ASP A 298 -10.18 -17.43 -11.74
CA ASP A 298 -9.84 -18.52 -10.80
C ASP A 298 -8.34 -18.81 -10.83
N GLU A 299 -7.78 -18.80 -12.04
CA GLU A 299 -6.36 -18.92 -12.34
C GLU A 299 -6.00 -18.01 -13.52
N TRP A 300 -4.77 -17.46 -13.51
CA TRP A 300 -4.26 -16.63 -14.60
C TRP A 300 -2.75 -16.80 -14.74
N ASP A 301 -2.24 -16.58 -15.95
CA ASP A 301 -0.81 -16.65 -16.24
C ASP A 301 -0.16 -15.30 -15.91
N ASN A 302 0.86 -15.33 -15.06
CA ASN A 302 1.53 -14.13 -14.63
C ASN A 302 2.23 -13.36 -15.75
N ARG A 303 2.50 -13.98 -16.92
CA ARG A 303 3.08 -13.39 -18.17
C ARG A 303 4.23 -12.38 -18.03
N LEU A 304 4.78 -12.18 -16.82
CA LEU A 304 5.77 -11.19 -16.45
C LEU A 304 6.97 -11.19 -17.40
#